data_AF-A0A7Y9RZY3-F1
#
_entry.id   AF-A0A7Y9RZY3-F1
#
_cell.length_a   1.000
_cell.length_b   1.000
_cell.length_c   1.000
_cell.angle_alpha   90.00
_cell.angle_beta   90.00
_cell.angle_gamma   90.00
#
_symmetry.space_group_name_H-M   'P 1'
#
loop_
_entity.id
_entity.type
_entity.pdbx_description
1 polymer ?
#
loop_
_entity_poly.entity_id
_entity_poly.type
_entity_poly.pdbx_seq_one_letter_code
_entity_poly.pdbx_strand_id
1 'polypeptide(L)'
;MENEAGEGARVRPERKSMTPLQKMGMGLVVVALDTLGGEGIGAWDLLPDFIGWAMVAWGIVSLGNPQRTQLLCLAALAAVVSLVFWFPSMQTQLRDAELALKWAASLPDLAFVIATAIAFKAAARAAGDRKFYARFGLTLWFAVIVAALPAIASAADSQAMLDYAELGFVLLWLWLIWNLFAAHARPWAADRD
;
A
#
# COMPACT_ATOMS: atom_id res chain seq x y z
N MET A 1 -44.09 11.84 44.72
CA MET A 1 -43.36 12.48 43.61
C MET A 1 -41.89 12.35 43.96
N GLU A 2 -41.25 11.26 43.55
CA GLU A 2 -39.78 11.15 43.62
C GLU A 2 -39.36 10.37 42.38
N ASN A 3 -38.83 11.14 41.44
CA ASN A 3 -38.19 10.67 40.22
C ASN A 3 -36.80 10.17 40.62
N GLU A 4 -36.61 8.87 40.72
CA GLU A 4 -35.28 8.28 40.56
C GLU A 4 -35.19 7.70 39.15
N ALA A 5 -34.80 8.59 38.24
CA ALA A 5 -34.41 8.26 36.89
C ALA A 5 -33.29 7.23 36.97
N GLY A 6 -33.60 5.99 36.54
CA GLY A 6 -32.62 4.96 36.28
C GLY A 6 -31.61 5.48 35.25
N GLU A 7 -30.48 5.95 35.76
CA GLU A 7 -29.35 6.43 35.01
C GLU A 7 -28.72 5.21 34.34
N GLY A 8 -29.27 4.86 33.17
CA GLY A 8 -28.74 3.83 32.30
C GLY A 8 -27.30 4.16 31.97
N ALA A 9 -26.38 3.51 32.68
CA ALA A 9 -24.95 3.57 32.41
C ALA A 9 -24.75 3.24 30.93
N ARG A 10 -24.56 4.28 30.12
CA ARG A 10 -24.24 4.13 28.70
C ARG A 10 -22.88 3.47 28.65
N VAL A 11 -22.88 2.14 28.52
CA VAL A 11 -21.68 1.36 28.22
C VAL A 11 -21.07 1.98 26.98
N ARG A 12 -19.98 2.71 27.17
CA ARG A 12 -19.28 3.38 26.08
C ARG A 12 -18.84 2.25 25.14
N PRO A 13 -19.29 2.23 23.86
CA PRO A 13 -18.96 1.13 22.97
C PRO A 13 -17.45 1.01 22.92
N GLU A 14 -16.95 -0.17 23.24
CA GLU A 14 -15.53 -0.49 23.24
C GLU A 14 -15.00 -0.10 21.85
N ARG A 15 -14.15 0.94 21.77
CA ARG A 15 -13.57 1.33 20.49
C ARG A 15 -12.70 0.18 20.04
N LYS A 16 -13.21 -0.64 19.12
CA LYS A 16 -12.44 -1.70 18.47
C LYS A 16 -11.24 -1.02 17.80
N SER A 17 -10.07 -1.18 18.42
CA SER A 17 -8.84 -0.57 17.94
C SER A 17 -8.60 -1.00 16.48
N MET A 18 -8.20 -0.07 15.62
CA MET A 18 -7.94 -0.39 14.20
C MET A 18 -6.90 -1.50 14.11
N THR A 19 -7.18 -2.46 13.23
CA THR A 19 -6.28 -3.58 13.01
C THR A 19 -5.01 -3.12 12.27
N PRO A 20 -3.87 -3.80 12.44
CA PRO A 20 -2.64 -3.48 11.74
C PRO A 20 -2.82 -3.34 10.22
N LEU A 21 -3.59 -4.26 9.60
CA LEU A 21 -3.87 -4.21 8.16
C LEU A 21 -4.76 -3.03 7.76
N GLN A 22 -5.68 -2.60 8.61
CA GLN A 22 -6.47 -1.39 8.34
C GLN A 22 -5.57 -0.15 8.35
N LYS A 23 -4.59 -0.07 9.27
CA LYS A 23 -3.63 1.04 9.27
C LYS A 23 -2.77 1.05 8.01
N MET A 24 -2.28 -0.11 7.59
CA MET A 24 -1.56 -0.26 6.33
C MET A 24 -2.43 0.14 5.14
N GLY A 25 -3.65 -0.41 5.06
CA GLY A 25 -4.60 -0.10 4.00
C GLY A 25 -4.90 1.40 3.91
N MET A 26 -5.11 2.08 5.03
CA MET A 26 -5.30 3.54 5.06
C MET A 26 -4.07 4.31 4.58
N GLY A 27 -2.87 3.90 5.00
CA GLY A 27 -1.64 4.52 4.50
C GLY A 27 -1.47 4.33 2.99
N LEU A 28 -1.79 3.15 2.46
CA LEU A 28 -1.77 2.89 1.02
C LEU A 28 -2.87 3.66 0.28
N VAL A 29 -4.02 3.94 0.90
CA VAL A 29 -5.04 4.84 0.31
C VAL A 29 -4.50 6.26 0.18
N VAL A 30 -3.76 6.75 1.17
CA VAL A 30 -3.10 8.06 1.10
C VAL A 30 -2.14 8.10 -0.10
N VAL A 31 -1.28 7.09 -0.24
CA VAL A 31 -0.35 6.98 -1.38
C VAL A 31 -1.09 6.89 -2.72
N ALA A 32 -2.14 6.07 -2.80
CA ALA A 32 -2.90 5.90 -4.03
C ALA A 32 -3.70 7.16 -4.42
N LEU A 33 -4.08 8.00 -3.46
CA LEU A 33 -4.80 9.24 -3.73
C LEU A 33 -3.91 10.31 -4.38
N ASP A 34 -2.62 10.39 -4.03
CA ASP A 34 -1.67 11.24 -4.78
C ASP A 34 -1.56 10.74 -6.23
N THR A 35 -1.38 9.43 -6.41
CA THR A 35 -1.29 8.81 -7.74
C THR A 35 -2.54 9.03 -8.60
N LEU A 36 -3.73 9.11 -7.99
CA LEU A 36 -5.03 9.25 -8.68
C LEU A 36 -5.56 10.68 -8.79
N GLY A 37 -5.18 11.55 -7.87
CA GLY A 37 -5.79 12.87 -7.63
C GLY A 37 -4.97 14.04 -8.15
N GLY A 38 -4.14 13.78 -9.17
CA GLY A 38 -3.18 14.70 -9.76
C GLY A 38 -3.61 16.17 -9.77
N GLU A 39 -2.68 16.99 -9.26
CA GLU A 39 -2.76 18.43 -9.01
C GLU A 39 -3.32 18.78 -7.61
N GLY A 40 -2.41 18.78 -6.64
CA GLY A 40 -2.61 19.47 -5.36
C GLY A 40 -2.91 20.96 -5.55
N ILE A 41 -3.04 21.70 -4.45
CA ILE A 41 -3.29 23.15 -4.52
C ILE A 41 -2.00 23.85 -4.98
N GLY A 42 -1.85 24.06 -6.29
CA GLY A 42 -0.66 24.67 -6.91
C GLY A 42 0.39 23.65 -7.35
N ALA A 43 1.66 23.89 -7.05
CA ALA A 43 2.78 22.99 -7.40
C ALA A 43 3.12 21.96 -6.31
N TRP A 44 2.36 21.93 -5.21
CA TRP A 44 2.62 21.09 -4.04
C TRP A 44 1.55 20.01 -3.91
N ASP A 45 1.99 18.78 -3.70
CA ASP A 45 1.13 17.66 -3.31
C ASP A 45 0.54 17.91 -1.91
N LEU A 46 -0.79 17.86 -1.83
CA LEU A 46 -1.58 18.14 -0.63
C LEU A 46 -1.53 16.98 0.36
N LEU A 47 -1.24 15.77 -0.10
CA LEU A 47 -1.29 14.54 0.70
C LEU A 47 -0.01 13.72 0.48
N PRO A 48 1.14 14.17 1.04
CA PRO A 48 2.42 13.62 0.68
C PRO A 48 2.51 12.11 0.89
N ASP A 49 2.90 11.40 -0.15
CA ASP A 49 3.11 9.94 -0.14
C ASP A 49 3.93 9.45 1.06
N PHE A 50 4.92 10.23 1.51
CA PHE A 50 5.74 9.87 2.67
C PHE A 50 4.91 9.73 3.98
N ILE A 51 3.79 10.46 4.10
CA ILE A 51 2.86 10.32 5.24
C ILE A 51 2.12 8.99 5.12
N GLY A 52 1.67 8.63 3.92
CA GLY A 52 1.07 7.34 3.64
C GLY A 52 2.00 6.19 4.03
N TRP A 53 3.27 6.28 3.63
CA TRP A 53 4.29 5.29 4.00
C TRP A 53 4.60 5.25 5.50
N ALA A 54 4.58 6.38 6.20
CA ALA A 54 4.71 6.41 7.65
C ALA A 54 3.54 5.68 8.35
N MET A 55 2.32 5.83 7.85
CA MET A 55 1.14 5.08 8.34
C MET A 55 1.26 3.59 8.04
N VAL A 56 1.78 3.22 6.86
CA VAL A 56 2.08 1.83 6.50
C VAL A 56 3.10 1.23 7.47
N ALA A 57 4.19 1.94 7.74
CA ALA A 57 5.21 1.52 8.70
C ALA A 57 4.61 1.30 10.10
N TRP A 58 3.74 2.20 10.56
CA TRP A 58 3.04 2.04 11.84
C TRP A 58 2.13 0.79 11.86
N GLY A 59 1.45 0.51 10.75
CA GLY A 59 0.70 -0.74 10.59
C GLY A 59 1.61 -1.97 10.69
N ILE A 60 2.76 -1.95 10.01
CA ILE A 60 3.72 -3.06 9.98
C ILE A 60 4.38 -3.31 11.34
N VAL A 61 4.70 -2.27 12.11
CA VAL A 61 5.27 -2.41 13.47
C VAL A 61 4.35 -3.25 14.37
N SER A 62 3.03 -3.19 14.13
CA SER A 62 2.03 -3.92 14.90
C SER A 62 1.77 -5.36 14.38
N LEU A 63 2.49 -5.84 13.35
CA LEU A 63 2.33 -7.19 12.82
C LEU A 63 3.27 -8.19 13.52
N GLY A 64 2.74 -9.33 13.95
CA GLY A 64 3.51 -10.52 14.37
C GLY A 64 4.07 -11.32 13.17
N ASN A 65 4.58 -10.65 12.14
CA ASN A 65 5.04 -11.30 10.91
C ASN A 65 6.58 -11.47 10.91
N PRO A 66 7.13 -12.67 10.56
CA PRO A 66 8.58 -12.87 10.48
C PRO A 66 9.29 -11.93 9.49
N GLN A 67 8.63 -11.51 8.42
CA GLN A 67 9.17 -10.58 7.42
C GLN A 67 9.00 -9.10 7.79
N ARG A 68 8.60 -8.78 9.04
CA ARG A 68 8.35 -7.40 9.50
C ARG A 68 9.50 -6.45 9.17
N THR A 69 10.74 -6.82 9.49
CA THR A 69 11.92 -5.95 9.25
C THR A 69 12.10 -5.65 7.76
N GLN A 70 11.92 -6.65 6.88
CA GLN A 70 12.01 -6.46 5.45
C GLN A 70 10.92 -5.51 4.93
N LEU A 71 9.67 -5.68 5.41
CA LEU A 71 8.56 -4.80 5.05
C LEU A 71 8.79 -3.37 5.54
N LEU A 72 9.36 -3.18 6.74
CA LEU A 72 9.72 -1.86 7.26
C LEU A 72 10.84 -1.21 6.44
N CYS A 73 11.88 -1.95 6.07
CA CYS A 73 12.95 -1.43 5.23
C CYS A 73 12.44 -0.99 3.85
N LEU A 74 11.55 -1.77 3.25
CA LEU A 74 10.93 -1.41 1.96
C LEU A 74 9.99 -0.22 2.08
N ALA A 75 9.15 -0.18 3.12
CA ALA A 75 8.30 0.98 3.39
C ALA A 75 9.11 2.25 3.67
N ALA A 76 10.23 2.14 4.39
CA ALA A 76 11.13 3.26 4.64
C ALA A 76 11.85 3.70 3.36
N LEU A 77 12.27 2.77 2.51
CA LEU A 77 12.88 3.09 1.22
C LEU A 77 11.88 3.83 0.32
N ALA A 78 10.64 3.33 0.23
CA ALA A 78 9.58 4.00 -0.51
C ALA A 78 9.29 5.40 0.07
N ALA A 79 9.20 5.54 1.40
CA ALA A 79 9.03 6.83 2.06
C ALA A 79 10.14 7.83 1.72
N VAL A 80 11.40 7.38 1.68
CA VAL A 80 12.55 8.24 1.33
C VAL A 80 12.47 8.67 -0.13
N VAL A 81 12.14 7.76 -1.05
CA VAL A 81 12.01 8.07 -2.47
C VAL A 81 10.84 9.04 -2.70
N SER A 82 9.68 8.77 -2.11
CA SER A 82 8.53 9.69 -2.12
C SER A 82 8.87 11.06 -1.54
N LEU A 83 9.65 11.12 -0.45
CA LEU A 83 10.08 12.39 0.15
C LEU A 83 10.99 13.19 -0.79
N VAL A 84 11.89 12.54 -1.53
CA VAL A 84 12.74 13.21 -2.53
C VAL A 84 11.87 13.82 -3.64
N PHE A 85 10.87 13.07 -4.12
CA PHE A 85 9.96 13.54 -5.16
C PHE A 85 8.80 14.40 -4.66
N TRP A 86 8.72 14.68 -3.36
CA TRP A 86 7.77 15.65 -2.84
C TRP A 86 8.15 17.10 -3.21
N PHE A 87 9.43 17.36 -3.46
CA PHE A 87 9.88 18.69 -3.90
C PHE A 87 9.48 18.94 -5.36
N PRO A 88 8.81 20.07 -5.68
CA PRO A 88 8.33 20.35 -7.04
C PRO A 88 9.45 20.37 -8.10
N SER A 89 10.65 20.82 -7.70
CA SER A 89 11.83 20.82 -8.57
C SER A 89 12.27 19.41 -8.97
N MET A 90 12.12 18.44 -8.07
CA MET A 90 12.45 17.04 -8.35
C MET A 90 11.37 16.38 -9.20
N GLN A 91 10.09 16.72 -8.99
CA GLN A 91 9.01 16.22 -9.86
C GLN A 91 9.14 16.70 -11.30
N THR A 92 9.54 17.96 -11.50
CA THR A 92 9.74 18.51 -12.85
C THR A 92 10.91 17.78 -13.53
N GLN A 93 12.01 17.59 -12.81
CA GLN A 93 13.14 16.80 -13.30
C GLN A 93 12.74 15.36 -13.62
N LEU A 94 11.93 14.71 -12.78
CA LEU A 94 11.45 13.34 -13.02
C LEU A 94 10.52 13.29 -14.24
N ARG A 95 9.65 14.29 -14.43
CA ARG A 95 8.77 14.40 -15.60
C ARG A 95 9.54 14.56 -16.90
N ASP A 96 10.65 15.28 -16.87
CA ASP A 96 11.50 15.51 -18.04
C ASP A 96 12.57 14.42 -18.22
N ALA A 97 12.73 13.52 -17.23
CA ALA A 97 13.70 12.45 -17.28
C ALA A 97 13.35 11.33 -18.26
N GLU A 98 14.36 10.54 -18.57
CA GLU A 98 14.24 9.30 -19.34
C GLU A 98 13.28 8.31 -18.66
N LEU A 99 12.60 7.50 -19.47
CA LEU A 99 11.64 6.51 -19.02
C LEU A 99 12.22 5.54 -17.97
N ALA A 100 13.50 5.20 -18.10
CA ALA A 100 14.19 4.33 -17.15
C ALA A 100 14.23 4.93 -15.73
N LEU A 101 14.42 6.24 -15.59
CA LEU A 101 14.45 6.91 -14.29
C LEU A 101 13.06 7.02 -13.67
N LYS A 102 12.04 7.35 -14.49
CA LYS A 102 10.62 7.36 -14.09
C LYS A 102 10.19 5.99 -13.56
N TRP A 103 10.62 4.94 -14.23
CA TRP A 103 10.36 3.56 -13.80
C TRP A 103 11.15 3.18 -12.55
N ALA A 104 12.42 3.57 -12.45
CA ALA A 104 13.23 3.27 -11.27
C ALA A 104 12.65 3.89 -9.98
N ALA A 105 11.98 5.04 -10.09
CA ALA A 105 11.32 5.70 -8.97
C ALA A 105 10.17 4.87 -8.36
N SER A 106 9.47 4.02 -9.13
CA SER A 106 8.35 3.20 -8.64
C SER A 106 8.77 1.78 -8.19
N LEU A 107 10.06 1.42 -8.33
CA LEU A 107 10.59 0.13 -7.90
C LEU A 107 10.46 -0.15 -6.40
N PRO A 108 10.71 0.81 -5.48
CA PRO A 108 10.51 0.58 -4.06
C PRO A 108 9.07 0.16 -3.72
N ASP A 109 8.10 0.78 -4.39
CA ASP A 109 6.67 0.53 -4.19
C ASP A 109 6.31 -0.87 -4.68
N LEU A 110 6.74 -1.23 -5.89
CA LEU A 110 6.54 -2.57 -6.45
C LEU A 110 7.21 -3.65 -5.58
N ALA A 111 8.42 -3.40 -5.11
CA ALA A 111 9.13 -4.30 -4.20
C ALA A 111 8.35 -4.48 -2.89
N PHE A 112 7.78 -3.42 -2.34
CA PHE A 112 6.91 -3.47 -1.17
C PHE A 112 5.65 -4.31 -1.42
N VAL A 113 4.96 -4.10 -2.55
CA VAL A 113 3.77 -4.89 -2.93
C VAL A 113 4.12 -6.37 -3.06
N ILE A 114 5.23 -6.70 -3.73
CA ILE A 114 5.71 -8.08 -3.91
C ILE A 114 6.03 -8.73 -2.56
N ALA A 115 6.79 -8.04 -1.70
CA ALA A 115 7.15 -8.55 -0.38
C ALA A 115 5.91 -8.77 0.50
N THR A 116 4.97 -7.84 0.45
CA THR A 116 3.67 -7.94 1.13
C THR A 116 2.91 -9.17 0.63
N ALA A 117 2.78 -9.33 -0.69
CA ALA A 117 2.09 -10.47 -1.27
C ALA A 117 2.73 -11.81 -0.87
N ILE A 118 4.06 -11.90 -0.84
CA ILE A 118 4.78 -13.11 -0.39
C ILE A 118 4.51 -13.39 1.09
N ALA A 119 4.64 -12.39 1.96
CA ALA A 119 4.47 -12.53 3.40
C ALA A 119 3.03 -12.96 3.76
N PHE A 120 2.02 -12.30 3.20
CA PHE A 120 0.62 -12.64 3.48
C PHE A 120 0.18 -13.94 2.80
N LYS A 121 0.76 -14.31 1.65
CA LYS A 121 0.57 -15.65 1.05
C LYS A 121 1.14 -16.75 1.94
N ALA A 122 2.32 -16.55 2.53
CA ALA A 122 2.93 -17.51 3.46
C ALA A 122 2.09 -17.65 4.74
N ALA A 123 1.63 -16.53 5.31
CA ALA A 123 0.75 -16.54 6.49
C ALA A 123 -0.60 -17.24 6.20
N ALA A 124 -1.23 -16.94 5.07
CA ALA A 124 -2.47 -17.61 4.65
C ALA A 124 -2.27 -19.13 4.43
N ARG A 125 -1.11 -19.54 3.88
CA ARG A 125 -0.76 -20.96 3.73
C ARG A 125 -0.63 -21.65 5.08
N ALA A 126 0.07 -21.04 6.03
CA ALA A 126 0.24 -21.58 7.38
C ALA A 126 -1.10 -21.74 8.11
N ALA A 127 -2.03 -20.82 7.90
CA ALA A 127 -3.39 -20.87 8.44
C ALA A 127 -4.37 -21.78 7.66
N GLY A 128 -3.94 -22.39 6.55
CA GLY A 128 -4.82 -23.22 5.70
C GLY A 128 -5.87 -22.43 4.89
N ASP A 129 -5.77 -21.09 4.81
CA ASP A 129 -6.71 -20.23 4.09
C ASP A 129 -6.40 -20.21 2.58
N ARG A 130 -6.96 -21.19 1.86
CA ARG A 130 -6.75 -21.35 0.40
C ARG A 130 -7.22 -20.13 -0.40
N LYS A 131 -8.26 -19.42 0.05
CA LYS A 131 -8.81 -18.27 -0.67
C LYS A 131 -7.85 -17.10 -0.64
N PHE A 132 -7.32 -16.75 0.54
CA PHE A 132 -6.35 -15.66 0.65
C PHE A 132 -4.97 -16.05 0.11
N TYR A 133 -4.58 -17.33 0.22
CA TYR A 133 -3.38 -17.83 -0.46
C TYR A 133 -3.44 -17.58 -1.97
N ALA A 134 -4.56 -17.91 -2.62
CA ALA A 134 -4.74 -17.68 -4.05
C ALA A 134 -4.77 -16.18 -4.39
N ARG A 135 -5.46 -15.36 -3.58
CA ARG A 135 -5.54 -13.91 -3.80
C ARG A 135 -4.19 -13.22 -3.74
N PHE A 136 -3.40 -13.46 -2.69
CA PHE A 136 -2.05 -12.91 -2.60
C PHE A 136 -1.10 -13.53 -3.63
N GLY A 137 -1.35 -14.77 -4.04
CA GLY A 137 -0.68 -15.36 -5.20
C GLY A 137 -0.96 -14.62 -6.52
N LEU A 138 -2.21 -14.22 -6.75
CA LEU A 138 -2.60 -13.41 -7.89
C LEU A 138 -1.97 -12.00 -7.81
N THR A 139 -2.02 -11.36 -6.63
CA THR A 139 -1.37 -10.06 -6.41
C THR A 139 0.13 -10.12 -6.73
N LEU A 140 0.82 -11.18 -6.29
CA LEU A 140 2.24 -11.37 -6.58
C LEU A 140 2.51 -11.45 -8.09
N TRP A 141 1.77 -12.30 -8.81
CA TRP A 141 1.95 -12.44 -10.26
C TRP A 141 1.62 -11.15 -10.99
N PHE A 142 0.54 -10.49 -10.61
CA PHE A 142 0.16 -9.22 -11.22
C PHE A 142 1.22 -8.15 -10.98
N ALA A 143 1.76 -8.05 -9.77
CA ALA A 143 2.86 -7.14 -9.46
C ALA A 143 4.13 -7.42 -10.29
N VAL A 144 4.50 -8.69 -10.47
CA VAL A 144 5.64 -9.07 -11.31
C VAL A 144 5.42 -8.68 -12.77
N ILE A 145 4.22 -8.91 -13.31
CA ILE A 145 3.86 -8.53 -14.68
C ILE A 145 3.95 -7.01 -14.84
N VAL A 146 3.33 -6.25 -13.94
CA VAL A 146 3.35 -4.78 -13.96
C VAL A 146 4.78 -4.25 -13.83
N ALA A 147 5.61 -4.86 -12.98
CA ALA A 147 7.01 -4.47 -12.82
C ALA A 147 7.85 -4.69 -14.10
N ALA A 148 7.58 -5.77 -14.84
CA ALA A 148 8.29 -6.10 -16.08
C ALA A 148 7.78 -5.32 -17.30
N LEU A 149 6.51 -4.90 -17.30
CA LEU A 149 5.85 -4.32 -18.47
C LEU A 149 6.55 -3.09 -19.04
N PRO A 150 7.01 -2.11 -18.23
CA PRO A 150 7.72 -0.93 -18.75
C PRO A 150 9.01 -1.27 -19.51
N ALA A 151 9.78 -2.23 -19.01
CA ALA A 151 11.00 -2.68 -19.68
C ALA A 151 10.69 -3.38 -21.01
N ILE A 152 9.64 -4.21 -21.05
CA ILE A 152 9.17 -4.89 -22.26
C ILE A 152 8.63 -3.86 -23.28
N ALA A 153 7.83 -2.90 -22.81
CA ALA A 153 7.23 -1.86 -23.62
C ALA A 153 8.29 -0.95 -24.24
N SER A 154 9.32 -0.58 -23.46
CA SER A 154 10.47 0.18 -23.95
C SER A 154 11.27 -0.60 -24.99
N ALA A 155 11.49 -1.91 -24.80
CA ALA A 155 12.17 -2.74 -25.78
C ALA A 155 11.34 -2.94 -27.07
N ALA A 156 10.02 -2.88 -26.97
CA ALA A 156 9.08 -3.02 -28.09
C ALA A 156 8.71 -1.69 -28.76
N ASP A 157 9.23 -0.55 -28.27
CA ASP A 157 8.88 0.80 -28.71
C ASP A 157 7.36 1.07 -28.78
N SER A 158 6.62 0.55 -27.78
CA SER A 158 5.16 0.57 -27.78
C SER A 158 4.59 1.47 -26.67
N GLN A 159 4.10 2.65 -27.06
CA GLN A 159 3.44 3.57 -26.14
C GLN A 159 2.20 2.96 -25.48
N ALA A 160 1.38 2.21 -26.23
CA ALA A 160 0.18 1.58 -25.68
C ALA A 160 0.50 0.60 -24.54
N MET A 161 1.63 -0.11 -24.61
CA MET A 161 2.06 -1.00 -23.53
C MET A 161 2.51 -0.24 -22.27
N LEU A 162 3.06 0.97 -22.42
CA LEU A 162 3.37 1.85 -21.29
C LEU A 162 2.09 2.33 -20.60
N ASP A 163 1.10 2.74 -21.39
CA ASP A 163 -0.21 3.17 -20.86
C ASP A 163 -0.91 2.01 -20.11
N TYR A 164 -0.79 0.77 -20.62
CA TYR A 164 -1.26 -0.42 -19.91
C TYR A 164 -0.47 -0.75 -18.64
N ALA A 165 0.83 -0.44 -18.60
CA ALA A 165 1.64 -0.64 -17.41
C ALA A 165 1.20 0.31 -16.29
N GLU A 166 0.96 1.58 -16.65
CA GLU A 166 0.46 2.61 -15.73
C GLU A 166 -0.92 2.24 -15.19
N LEU A 167 -1.86 1.87 -16.07
CA LEU A 167 -3.17 1.38 -15.65
C LEU A 167 -3.06 0.13 -14.75
N GLY A 168 -2.18 -0.79 -15.11
CA GLY A 168 -1.91 -1.99 -14.32
C GLY A 168 -1.39 -1.68 -12.92
N PHE A 169 -0.52 -0.68 -12.79
CA PHE A 169 0.00 -0.21 -11.51
C PHE A 169 -1.11 0.36 -10.62
N VAL A 170 -1.97 1.23 -11.17
CA VAL A 170 -3.12 1.78 -10.43
C VAL A 170 -4.07 0.66 -9.97
N LEU A 171 -4.40 -0.28 -10.86
CA LEU A 171 -5.28 -1.40 -10.51
C LEU A 171 -4.65 -2.32 -9.45
N LEU A 172 -3.34 -2.52 -9.50
CA LEU A 172 -2.61 -3.31 -8.51
C LEU A 172 -2.70 -2.68 -7.12
N TRP A 173 -2.57 -1.35 -7.03
CA TRP A 173 -2.74 -0.60 -5.78
C TRP A 173 -4.13 -0.76 -5.20
N LEU A 174 -5.17 -0.51 -6.00
CA LEU A 174 -6.56 -0.66 -5.58
C LEU A 174 -6.85 -2.10 -5.13
N TRP A 175 -6.33 -3.09 -5.87
CA TRP A 175 -6.45 -4.50 -5.54
C TRP A 175 -5.75 -4.85 -4.22
N LEU A 176 -4.54 -4.35 -3.99
CA LEU A 176 -3.82 -4.59 -2.74
C LEU A 176 -4.56 -3.96 -1.54
N ILE A 177 -4.95 -2.69 -1.66
CA ILE A 177 -5.73 -1.98 -0.63
C ILE A 177 -6.98 -2.78 -0.27
N TRP A 178 -7.75 -3.18 -1.28
CA TRP A 178 -8.94 -4.01 -1.08
C TRP A 178 -8.63 -5.32 -0.37
N ASN A 179 -7.54 -6.02 -0.74
CA ASN A 179 -7.16 -7.28 -0.08
C ASN A 179 -6.75 -7.07 1.38
N LEU A 180 -6.07 -5.98 1.72
CA LEU A 180 -5.72 -5.66 3.11
C LEU A 180 -6.96 -5.40 3.95
N PHE A 181 -7.92 -4.63 3.43
CA PHE A 181 -9.21 -4.44 4.09
C PHE A 181 -10.02 -5.74 4.14
N ALA A 182 -9.98 -6.59 3.12
CA ALA A 182 -10.70 -7.87 3.15
C ALA A 182 -10.07 -8.87 4.15
N ALA A 183 -8.75 -8.82 4.34
CA ALA A 183 -8.00 -9.70 5.25
C ALA A 183 -7.98 -9.19 6.70
N HIS A 184 -8.41 -7.95 6.96
CA HIS A 184 -8.22 -7.27 8.25
C HIS A 184 -8.79 -7.99 9.47
N ALA A 185 -9.85 -8.77 9.29
CA ALA A 185 -10.54 -9.51 10.34
C ALA A 185 -10.02 -10.95 10.50
N ARG A 186 -8.99 -11.34 9.75
CA ARG A 186 -8.43 -12.69 9.81
C ARG A 186 -7.47 -12.84 10.98
N PRO A 187 -7.56 -13.93 11.77
CA PRO A 187 -6.71 -14.12 12.96
C PRO A 187 -5.21 -14.06 12.62
N TRP A 188 -4.81 -14.78 11.57
CA TRP A 188 -3.43 -14.84 11.07
C TRP A 188 -2.90 -13.50 10.53
N ALA A 189 -3.76 -12.51 10.34
CA ALA A 189 -3.41 -11.17 9.89
C ALA A 189 -3.48 -10.14 11.04
N ALA A 190 -4.23 -10.45 12.11
CA ALA A 190 -4.49 -9.55 13.22
C ALA A 190 -3.64 -9.86 14.47
N ASP A 191 -2.89 -10.95 14.48
CA ASP A 191 -2.01 -11.30 15.60
C ASP A 191 -0.99 -10.19 15.84
N ARG A 192 -1.22 -9.52 16.97
CA ARG A 192 -0.28 -8.64 17.65
C ARG A 192 0.53 -9.55 18.56
N ASP A 193 1.85 -9.49 18.45
CA ASP A 193 2.72 -9.98 19.53
C ASP A 193 2.38 -9.28 20.85
#